data_AF-A0A9W8A8G0-F1
#
_entry.id   AF-A0A9W8A8G0-F1
#
_cell.length_a   1.000
_cell.length_b   1.000
_cell.length_c   1.000
_cell.angle_alpha   90.00
_cell.angle_beta   90.00
_cell.angle_gamma   90.00
#
_symmetry.space_group_name_H-M   'P 1'
#
loop_
_entity.id
_entity.type
_entity.pdbx_description
1 polymer ?
#
loop_
_entity_poly.entity_id
_entity_poly.type
_entity_poly.pdbx_seq_one_letter_code
_entity_poly.pdbx_strand_id
1 'polypeptide(L)'
;MRNILHRDLGLHSYFNCWIPHNLTDDQRHKRVHFATEFLENLNGASDYLLAPIAGGGVLKAALSQLRPTEATPHPSVKPPGVKVSTKLYVEYGLKSMSSTNLPPNWVQRTSRSHNRDYFFNTVTRESQWDPPTEADVESTTIHNSGDGAPTQVRASHLLVKHRDSRRPSSWKEANITRSREEALALLDGYRQQIVSASGGDGQVEQREFSRLASQHSDCSSAKAGGDLGSFGRGQMQKPFEDAAFGLAVGRMSGPVVTESGVHIILRTA
;
A
#
# COMPACT_ATOMS: atom_id res chain seq x y z
N MET A 1 13.09 45.10 -47.53
CA MET A 1 12.61 44.02 -48.42
C MET A 1 13.06 42.68 -47.85
N ARG A 2 12.13 41.72 -47.72
CA ARG A 2 12.31 40.24 -47.50
C ARG A 2 12.97 39.85 -46.17
N ASN A 3 12.35 39.20 -45.17
CA ASN A 3 11.37 38.11 -45.07
C ASN A 3 11.88 36.74 -45.58
N ILE A 4 11.94 35.75 -44.67
CA ILE A 4 11.82 34.25 -44.76
C ILE A 4 12.53 33.66 -43.50
N LEU A 5 11.83 33.21 -42.45
CA LEU A 5 11.10 31.94 -42.19
C LEU A 5 11.98 30.73 -41.80
N HIS A 6 11.83 30.28 -40.54
CA HIS A 6 11.68 28.91 -39.99
C HIS A 6 12.36 28.82 -38.59
N ARG A 7 11.56 28.76 -37.52
CA ARG A 7 11.11 27.54 -36.80
C ARG A 7 12.26 26.81 -36.09
N ASP A 8 12.34 26.96 -34.78
CA ASP A 8 12.90 25.94 -33.90
C ASP A 8 11.96 25.68 -32.71
N LEU A 9 11.53 24.42 -32.66
CA LEU A 9 10.80 23.79 -31.58
C LEU A 9 11.84 23.14 -30.65
N GLY A 10 11.64 23.23 -29.34
CA GLY A 10 12.20 22.25 -28.42
C GLY A 10 12.93 22.85 -27.23
N LEU A 11 12.20 23.00 -26.12
CA LEU A 11 12.63 22.76 -24.72
C LEU A 11 11.57 23.20 -23.69
N HIS A 12 10.35 23.53 -24.11
CA HIS A 12 9.21 23.85 -23.24
C HIS A 12 8.18 22.72 -23.10
N SER A 13 8.61 21.46 -23.20
CA SER A 13 7.68 20.31 -23.17
C SER A 13 8.23 19.10 -22.42
N TYR A 14 8.63 19.28 -21.16
CA TYR A 14 8.81 18.14 -20.23
C TYR A 14 8.51 18.52 -18.77
N PHE A 15 7.47 19.32 -18.50
CA PHE A 15 7.01 19.57 -17.12
C PHE A 15 5.50 19.81 -16.97
N ASN A 16 4.68 19.29 -17.89
CA ASN A 16 3.22 19.50 -17.83
C ASN A 16 2.42 18.21 -18.04
N CYS A 17 2.77 17.15 -17.32
CA CYS A 17 1.98 15.92 -17.34
C CYS A 17 1.65 15.41 -15.93
N TRP A 18 1.21 16.29 -15.01
CA TRP A 18 0.35 15.92 -13.88
C TRP A 18 -0.18 17.16 -13.14
N ILE A 19 -1.08 17.93 -13.76
CA ILE A 19 -1.83 18.97 -13.06
C ILE A 19 -3.32 18.78 -13.37
N PRO A 20 -4.15 18.36 -12.40
CA PRO A 20 -5.59 18.31 -12.60
C PRO A 20 -6.12 19.72 -12.84
N HIS A 21 -7.04 19.87 -13.79
CA HIS A 21 -7.54 21.16 -14.31
C HIS A 21 -8.38 21.99 -13.31
N ASN A 22 -8.40 21.65 -12.02
CA ASN A 22 -9.32 22.23 -11.04
C ASN A 22 -8.64 22.89 -9.84
N LEU A 23 -7.51 23.57 -10.08
CA LEU A 23 -6.80 24.35 -9.06
C LEU A 23 -6.94 25.85 -9.30
N THR A 24 -7.16 26.59 -8.21
CA THR A 24 -7.17 28.07 -8.18
C THR A 24 -5.74 28.63 -8.31
N ASP A 25 -5.58 29.89 -8.73
CA ASP A 25 -4.25 30.47 -8.96
C ASP A 25 -3.35 30.53 -7.71
N ASP A 26 -3.95 30.64 -6.53
CA ASP A 26 -3.24 30.57 -5.24
C ASP A 26 -2.63 29.17 -4.97
N GLN A 27 -3.29 28.11 -5.44
CA GLN A 27 -2.81 26.73 -5.33
C GLN A 27 -1.67 26.43 -6.31
N ARG A 28 -1.60 27.13 -7.44
CA ARG A 28 -0.49 27.03 -8.40
C ARG A 28 0.78 27.70 -7.89
N HIS A 29 0.67 28.86 -7.24
CA HIS A 29 1.82 29.62 -6.71
C HIS A 29 2.53 28.92 -5.55
N LYS A 30 1.79 28.28 -4.64
CA LYS A 30 2.34 27.59 -3.45
C LYS A 30 3.16 26.34 -3.79
N ARG A 31 2.93 25.73 -4.97
CA ARG A 31 3.67 24.54 -5.42
C ARG A 31 4.97 24.85 -6.16
N VAL A 32 5.10 26.01 -6.78
CA VAL A 32 6.37 26.45 -7.39
C VAL A 32 7.40 26.76 -6.30
N HIS A 33 6.99 27.30 -5.15
CA HIS A 33 7.86 27.57 -4.01
C HIS A 33 8.42 26.32 -3.32
N PHE A 34 7.66 25.21 -3.28
CA PHE A 34 8.11 23.97 -2.64
C PHE A 34 9.15 23.21 -3.49
N ALA A 35 9.20 23.46 -4.81
CA ALA A 35 10.19 22.86 -5.71
C ALA A 35 11.52 23.63 -5.75
N THR A 36 11.53 24.93 -5.39
CA THR A 36 12.73 25.76 -5.38
C THR A 36 13.57 25.61 -4.09
N GLU A 37 12.95 25.38 -2.93
CA GLU A 37 13.69 25.20 -1.65
C GLU A 37 14.43 23.85 -1.55
N PHE A 38 14.08 22.85 -2.37
CA PHE A 38 14.78 21.55 -2.38
C PHE A 38 16.06 21.55 -3.22
N LEU A 39 16.25 22.54 -4.11
CA LEU A 39 17.42 22.62 -5.00
C LEU A 39 18.50 23.61 -4.55
N GLU A 40 18.23 24.45 -3.55
CA GLU A 40 19.26 25.33 -2.97
C GLU A 40 20.13 24.64 -1.90
N ASN A 41 19.70 23.48 -1.38
CA ASN A 41 20.42 22.78 -0.30
C ASN A 41 21.39 21.67 -0.80
N LEU A 42 21.74 21.66 -2.08
CA LEU A 42 22.69 20.71 -2.68
C LEU A 42 23.89 21.36 -3.38
N ASN A 43 24.16 22.65 -3.16
CA ASN A 43 25.36 23.29 -3.69
C ASN A 43 26.47 23.36 -2.63
N GLY A 44 27.19 22.25 -2.50
CA GLY A 44 28.31 22.10 -1.59
C GLY A 44 29.33 21.05 -2.04
N ALA A 45 29.66 20.99 -3.32
CA ALA A 45 30.94 20.46 -3.81
C ALA A 45 31.16 20.85 -5.28
N SER A 46 32.15 21.70 -5.49
CA SER A 46 32.63 22.21 -6.77
C SER A 46 33.48 21.17 -7.52
N ASP A 47 33.62 21.43 -8.82
CA ASP A 47 34.70 21.03 -9.72
C ASP A 47 34.60 19.66 -10.39
N TYR A 48 34.11 19.63 -11.65
CA TYR A 48 34.91 19.19 -12.81
C TYR A 48 34.37 19.83 -14.10
N LEU A 49 35.24 20.59 -14.77
CA LEU A 49 35.06 21.17 -16.11
C LEU A 49 34.85 20.07 -17.17
N LEU A 50 33.78 20.21 -17.96
CA LEU A 50 33.57 19.49 -19.22
C LEU A 50 34.23 20.26 -20.37
N ALA A 51 35.07 19.57 -21.15
CA ALA A 51 35.46 19.99 -22.50
C ALA A 51 34.85 19.00 -23.52
N PRO A 52 34.37 19.47 -24.70
CA PRO A 52 33.65 18.63 -25.65
C PRO A 52 34.63 17.96 -26.64
N ILE A 53 34.39 16.69 -26.97
CA ILE A 53 35.07 16.03 -28.10
C ILE A 53 34.01 15.40 -29.00
N ALA A 54 34.03 15.82 -30.26
CA ALA A 54 33.26 15.28 -31.36
C ALA A 54 33.90 13.99 -31.92
N GLY A 55 33.08 13.12 -32.50
CA GLY A 55 33.54 12.09 -33.45
C GLY A 55 33.48 10.65 -32.92
N GLY A 56 32.79 9.78 -33.67
CA GLY A 56 32.60 8.37 -33.35
C GLY A 56 33.81 7.47 -33.62
N GLY A 57 33.71 6.21 -33.17
CA GLY A 57 34.64 5.14 -33.52
C GLY A 57 34.88 4.13 -32.41
N VAL A 58 34.53 2.88 -32.68
CA VAL A 58 34.77 1.65 -31.89
C VAL A 58 36.27 1.41 -31.61
N LEU A 59 36.62 0.94 -30.40
CA LEU A 59 37.70 -0.05 -30.17
C LEU A 59 37.74 -0.62 -28.74
N LYS A 60 38.26 -1.85 -28.67
CA LYS A 60 38.29 -2.83 -27.57
C LYS A 60 39.44 -2.62 -26.56
N ALA A 61 39.21 -3.16 -25.36
CA ALA A 61 40.11 -4.00 -24.52
C ALA A 61 41.20 -3.41 -23.58
N ALA A 62 41.50 -4.25 -22.57
CA ALA A 62 42.53 -4.26 -21.51
C ALA A 62 42.26 -3.35 -20.28
N LEU A 63 41.88 -3.86 -19.09
CA LEU A 63 42.47 -4.83 -18.15
C LEU A 63 43.63 -4.27 -17.30
N SER A 64 43.39 -4.30 -15.99
CA SER A 64 44.33 -4.51 -14.88
C SER A 64 44.76 -3.31 -14.04
N GLN A 65 44.77 -3.60 -12.72
CA GLN A 65 45.25 -2.82 -11.59
C GLN A 65 44.36 -1.61 -11.27
N LEU A 66 43.66 -1.54 -10.14
CA LEU A 66 44.24 -1.52 -8.79
C LEU A 66 43.22 -2.02 -7.74
N ARG A 67 43.67 -2.82 -6.78
CA ARG A 67 43.03 -2.93 -5.44
C ARG A 67 43.95 -2.25 -4.39
N PRO A 68 43.63 -2.29 -3.08
CA PRO A 68 43.15 -1.16 -2.29
C PRO A 68 44.24 -0.65 -1.32
N THR A 69 44.16 0.60 -0.87
CA THR A 69 45.00 1.06 0.25
C THR A 69 44.16 1.56 1.41
N GLU A 70 44.61 1.14 2.58
CA GLU A 70 43.98 1.11 3.89
C GLU A 70 43.66 2.50 4.45
N ALA A 71 42.56 2.55 5.21
CA ALA A 71 42.25 3.64 6.12
C ALA A 71 43.04 3.47 7.44
N THR A 72 43.90 4.42 7.77
CA THR A 72 44.46 4.58 9.12
C THR A 72 43.61 5.56 9.95
N PRO A 73 43.38 5.29 11.24
CA PRO A 73 42.56 6.15 12.09
C PRO A 73 43.40 7.18 12.85
N HIS A 74 42.91 8.42 12.95
CA HIS A 74 43.46 9.45 13.84
C HIS A 74 42.32 10.24 14.52
N PRO A 75 42.60 10.91 15.66
CA PRO A 75 41.92 10.64 16.92
C PRO A 75 40.80 11.63 17.29
N SER A 76 39.98 11.16 18.24
CA SER A 76 38.96 11.92 18.98
C SER A 76 39.45 13.28 19.47
N VAL A 77 38.76 14.34 19.05
CA VAL A 77 38.74 15.63 19.74
C VAL A 77 37.29 15.95 20.09
N LYS A 78 37.02 16.05 21.39
CA LYS A 78 35.71 16.38 21.97
C LYS A 78 35.58 17.90 22.05
N PRO A 79 34.55 18.54 21.45
CA PRO A 79 34.33 19.97 21.65
C PRO A 79 33.53 20.24 22.95
N PRO A 80 33.64 21.47 23.49
CA PRO A 80 33.48 21.77 24.92
C PRO A 80 32.04 22.02 25.36
N GLY A 81 31.83 21.89 26.66
CA GLY A 81 30.56 22.07 27.34
C GLY A 81 29.96 23.47 27.14
N VAL A 82 28.87 23.52 26.38
CA VAL A 82 27.95 24.65 26.36
C VAL A 82 26.90 24.41 27.43
N LYS A 83 26.90 25.24 28.48
CA LYS A 83 25.81 25.31 29.45
C LYS A 83 24.62 26.01 28.78
N VAL A 84 23.63 25.24 28.34
CA VAL A 84 22.35 25.81 27.89
C VAL A 84 21.48 26.07 29.12
N SER A 85 21.18 27.35 29.32
CA SER A 85 20.31 27.90 30.36
C SER A 85 18.91 27.26 30.32
N THR A 86 18.51 26.63 31.42
CA THR A 86 17.18 26.07 31.68
C THR A 86 16.18 27.17 32.05
N LYS A 87 15.80 28.02 31.09
CA LYS A 87 14.66 28.93 31.25
C LYS A 87 14.15 29.42 29.90
N LEU A 88 13.26 28.63 29.28
CA LEU A 88 12.20 29.04 28.33
C LEU A 88 11.69 27.80 27.61
N TYR A 89 10.83 27.02 28.28
CA TYR A 89 9.83 26.13 27.66
C TYR A 89 8.74 25.92 28.72
N VAL A 90 8.00 27.00 28.99
CA VAL A 90 6.61 26.89 29.41
C VAL A 90 5.82 27.05 28.12
N GLU A 91 4.80 26.20 27.95
CA GLU A 91 3.85 26.24 26.83
C GLU A 91 4.31 25.49 25.57
N TYR A 92 4.33 24.17 25.67
CA TYR A 92 3.45 23.24 24.93
C TYR A 92 3.94 21.83 25.30
N GLY A 93 3.12 21.13 26.08
CA GLY A 93 3.46 19.83 26.64
C GLY A 93 3.77 18.81 25.54
N LEU A 94 5.05 18.47 25.39
CA LEU A 94 5.50 17.23 24.78
C LEU A 94 5.03 16.06 25.67
N LYS A 95 3.77 15.68 25.50
CA LYS A 95 3.30 14.34 25.84
C LYS A 95 3.97 13.38 24.86
N SER A 96 5.06 12.77 25.31
CA SER A 96 5.46 11.46 24.86
C SER A 96 4.27 10.52 25.09
N MET A 97 3.50 10.24 24.04
CA MET A 97 2.38 9.29 24.05
C MET A 97 2.60 8.28 22.93
N SER A 98 3.39 7.24 23.23
CA SER A 98 3.45 6.02 22.43
C SER A 98 2.22 5.14 22.69
N SER A 99 1.03 5.64 22.35
CA SER A 99 -0.19 4.85 22.24
C SER A 99 -1.12 5.58 21.27
N THR A 100 -0.84 5.40 19.98
CA THR A 100 -1.60 5.95 18.86
C THR A 100 -3.09 5.67 19.07
N ASN A 101 -3.95 6.70 18.98
CA ASN A 101 -5.42 6.59 18.99
C ASN A 101 -5.90 5.87 17.72
N LEU A 102 -5.53 4.60 17.57
CA LEU A 102 -5.99 3.78 16.45
C LEU A 102 -7.38 3.22 16.75
N PRO A 103 -8.21 3.07 15.71
CA PRO A 103 -9.50 2.42 15.85
C PRO A 103 -9.36 1.01 16.40
N PRO A 104 -10.41 0.45 17.05
CA PRO A 104 -10.39 -0.95 17.48
C PRO A 104 -9.94 -1.88 16.35
N ASN A 105 -9.17 -2.92 16.68
CA ASN A 105 -8.61 -3.90 15.72
C ASN A 105 -7.53 -3.39 14.76
N TRP A 106 -7.15 -2.11 14.79
CA TRP A 106 -6.03 -1.59 14.00
C TRP A 106 -4.74 -1.51 14.82
N VAL A 107 -3.63 -1.97 14.23
CA VAL A 107 -2.30 -1.87 14.82
C VAL A 107 -1.32 -1.27 13.82
N GLN A 108 -0.47 -0.36 14.28
CA GLN A 108 0.66 0.15 13.50
C GLN A 108 1.78 -0.89 13.52
N ARG A 109 2.35 -1.19 12.34
CA ARG A 109 3.47 -2.11 12.15
C ARG A 109 4.51 -1.47 11.24
N THR A 110 5.77 -1.80 11.44
CA THR A 110 6.87 -1.31 10.59
C THR A 110 7.22 -2.35 9.53
N SER A 111 7.22 -1.93 8.25
CA SER A 111 7.62 -2.79 7.13
C SER A 111 9.13 -3.05 7.17
N ARG A 112 9.52 -4.34 7.15
CA ARG A 112 10.95 -4.75 7.13
C ARG A 112 11.68 -4.39 5.84
N SER A 113 10.96 -4.24 4.73
CA SER A 113 11.53 -4.01 3.40
C SER A 113 11.56 -2.54 2.99
N HIS A 114 10.60 -1.74 3.45
CA HIS A 114 10.46 -0.34 3.05
C HIS A 114 10.80 0.65 4.18
N ASN A 115 11.12 0.14 5.38
CA ASN A 115 11.34 0.93 6.59
C ASN A 115 10.27 2.02 6.82
N ARG A 116 9.03 1.70 6.44
CA ARG A 116 7.86 2.58 6.51
C ARG A 116 6.78 1.89 7.33
N ASP A 117 6.10 2.67 8.16
CA ASP A 117 4.96 2.20 8.94
C ASP A 117 3.73 1.98 8.06
N TYR A 118 2.97 0.95 8.41
CA TYR A 118 1.67 0.62 7.83
C TYR A 118 0.69 0.23 8.94
N PHE A 119 -0.60 0.33 8.64
CA PHE A 119 -1.68 -0.02 9.54
C PHE A 119 -2.25 -1.37 9.13
N PHE A 120 -2.41 -2.26 10.11
CA PHE A 120 -2.90 -3.61 9.92
C PHE A 120 -4.15 -3.86 10.75
N ASN A 121 -5.22 -4.31 10.11
CA ASN A 121 -6.42 -4.73 10.81
C ASN A 121 -6.29 -6.21 11.21
N THR A 122 -6.34 -6.51 12.50
CA THR A 122 -6.14 -7.87 13.03
C THR A 122 -7.29 -8.82 12.70
N VAL A 123 -8.48 -8.26 12.44
CA VAL A 123 -9.71 -8.99 12.15
C VAL A 123 -9.86 -9.20 10.64
N THR A 124 -9.91 -8.13 9.87
CA THR A 124 -10.09 -8.19 8.39
C THR A 124 -8.81 -8.59 7.66
N ARG A 125 -7.66 -8.61 8.35
CA ARG A 125 -6.34 -8.88 7.77
C ARG A 125 -5.92 -7.87 6.68
N GLU A 126 -6.61 -6.74 6.60
CA GLU A 126 -6.26 -5.66 5.68
C GLU A 126 -4.98 -4.95 6.13
N SER A 127 -4.24 -4.43 5.15
CA SER A 127 -3.05 -3.60 5.36
C SER A 127 -3.19 -2.34 4.51
N GLN A 128 -2.91 -1.18 5.09
CA GLN A 128 -2.90 0.10 4.38
C GLN A 128 -1.77 1.00 4.87
N TRP A 129 -1.27 1.87 4.00
CA TRP A 129 -0.18 2.78 4.31
C TRP A 129 -0.64 4.05 5.01
N ASP A 130 -1.84 4.52 4.68
CA ASP A 130 -2.42 5.72 5.27
C ASP A 130 -3.16 5.36 6.56
N PRO A 131 -3.11 6.23 7.60
CA PRO A 131 -3.84 6.00 8.84
C PRO A 131 -5.32 5.74 8.58
N PRO A 132 -5.95 4.77 9.26
CA PRO A 132 -7.40 4.58 9.14
C PRO A 132 -8.13 5.86 9.55
N THR A 133 -9.07 6.29 8.71
CA THR A 133 -9.84 7.54 8.89
C THR A 133 -11.11 7.30 9.69
N GLU A 134 -11.76 8.34 10.22
CA GLU A 134 -13.00 8.24 11.03
C GLU A 134 -14.11 7.36 10.40
N ALA A 135 -14.20 7.31 9.07
CA ALA A 135 -15.10 6.41 8.33
C ALA A 135 -14.79 4.92 8.55
N ASP A 136 -13.53 4.55 8.75
CA ASP A 136 -13.10 3.20 9.13
C ASP A 136 -13.45 2.90 10.61
N VAL A 137 -13.62 3.95 11.43
CA VAL A 137 -13.88 3.91 12.88
C VAL A 137 -15.36 3.73 13.20
N GLU A 138 -16.25 4.23 12.33
CA GLU A 138 -17.69 3.95 12.39
C GLU A 138 -17.98 2.45 12.28
N SER A 139 -17.20 1.71 11.48
CA SER A 139 -17.33 0.25 11.39
C SER A 139 -16.91 -0.49 12.68
N THR A 140 -16.02 0.10 13.47
CA THR A 140 -15.39 -0.54 14.64
C THR A 140 -15.95 -0.10 15.99
N THR A 141 -16.54 1.08 16.10
CA THR A 141 -17.10 1.62 17.36
C THR A 141 -18.46 1.00 17.71
N ILE A 142 -19.20 0.50 16.72
CA ILE A 142 -20.50 -0.18 16.92
C ILE A 142 -20.32 -1.66 17.35
N HIS A 143 -19.24 -1.98 18.08
CA HIS A 143 -18.96 -3.35 18.53
C HIS A 143 -19.02 -3.54 20.05
N ASN A 144 -19.20 -2.46 20.83
CA ASN A 144 -19.30 -2.55 22.31
C ASN A 144 -20.56 -1.92 22.92
N SER A 145 -21.46 -1.36 22.11
CA SER A 145 -22.75 -0.82 22.59
C SER A 145 -23.88 -1.54 21.86
N GLY A 146 -24.70 -2.28 22.60
CA GLY A 146 -25.66 -3.28 22.10
C GLY A 146 -26.82 -2.81 21.22
N ASP A 147 -26.77 -1.64 20.58
CA ASP A 147 -27.94 -0.99 19.96
C ASP A 147 -27.76 -0.51 18.50
N GLY A 148 -26.82 -1.06 17.71
CA GLY A 148 -26.73 -0.65 16.29
C GLY A 148 -25.89 -1.49 15.32
N ALA A 149 -25.30 -2.60 15.74
CA ALA A 149 -24.47 -3.41 14.84
C ALA A 149 -25.35 -4.04 13.75
N PRO A 150 -24.88 -4.10 12.48
CA PRO A 150 -25.64 -4.76 11.42
C PRO A 150 -25.92 -6.21 11.85
N THR A 151 -27.19 -6.59 11.89
CA THR A 151 -27.61 -7.96 12.25
C THR A 151 -27.27 -8.94 11.15
N GLN A 152 -27.11 -8.44 9.92
CA GLN A 152 -26.71 -9.18 8.73
C GLN A 152 -25.76 -8.34 7.88
N VAL A 153 -24.86 -9.02 7.18
CA VAL A 153 -24.00 -8.45 6.13
C VAL A 153 -24.18 -9.26 4.86
N ARG A 154 -23.97 -8.63 3.70
CA ARG A 154 -23.83 -9.35 2.43
C ARG A 154 -22.38 -9.31 2.01
N ALA A 155 -21.83 -10.46 1.62
CA ALA A 155 -20.46 -10.53 1.16
C ALA A 155 -20.29 -11.52 0.01
N SER A 156 -19.31 -11.23 -0.83
CA SER A 156 -18.76 -12.16 -1.81
C SER A 156 -17.42 -12.70 -1.32
N HIS A 157 -17.05 -13.89 -1.74
CA HIS A 157 -15.74 -14.45 -1.42
C HIS A 157 -15.08 -15.18 -2.59
N LEU A 158 -13.74 -15.26 -2.52
CA LEU A 158 -12.93 -16.13 -3.37
C LEU A 158 -12.21 -17.11 -2.44
N LEU A 159 -12.53 -18.40 -2.57
CA LEU A 159 -11.95 -19.48 -1.77
C LEU A 159 -10.91 -20.25 -2.60
N VAL A 160 -9.71 -20.40 -2.05
CA VAL A 160 -8.71 -21.35 -2.55
C VAL A 160 -8.50 -22.44 -1.49
N LYS A 161 -8.83 -23.68 -1.87
CA LYS A 161 -8.63 -24.85 -1.01
C LYS A 161 -7.19 -25.36 -1.08
N HIS A 162 -6.79 -26.10 -0.06
CA HIS A 162 -5.52 -26.83 0.03
C HIS A 162 -5.76 -28.24 0.57
N ARG A 163 -4.72 -29.06 0.57
CA ARG A 163 -4.75 -30.46 1.04
C ARG A 163 -5.28 -30.64 2.47
N ASP A 164 -5.06 -29.65 3.34
CA ASP A 164 -5.51 -29.67 4.75
C ASP A 164 -6.89 -29.01 4.95
N SER A 165 -7.56 -28.58 3.87
CA SER A 165 -8.95 -28.11 3.96
C SER A 165 -9.87 -29.27 4.35
N ARG A 166 -10.88 -29.01 5.18
CA ARG A 166 -11.87 -29.99 5.67
C ARG A 166 -12.47 -30.86 4.55
N ARG A 167 -12.60 -30.32 3.34
CA ARG A 167 -13.02 -31.06 2.15
C ARG A 167 -12.16 -30.66 0.95
N PRO A 168 -11.03 -31.35 0.68
CA PRO A 168 -10.05 -30.98 -0.34
C PRO A 168 -10.51 -31.41 -1.75
N SER A 169 -11.72 -31.02 -2.12
CA SER A 169 -12.31 -31.22 -3.45
C SER A 169 -13.23 -30.07 -3.78
N SER A 170 -13.31 -29.70 -5.06
CA SER A 170 -14.18 -28.64 -5.57
C SER A 170 -14.83 -29.05 -6.89
N TRP A 171 -15.65 -28.16 -7.44
CA TRP A 171 -16.24 -28.34 -8.77
C TRP A 171 -15.20 -28.30 -9.90
N LYS A 172 -14.03 -27.72 -9.65
CA LYS A 172 -12.92 -27.66 -10.62
C LYS A 172 -12.00 -28.87 -10.53
N GLU A 173 -11.79 -29.38 -9.32
CA GLU A 173 -10.75 -30.37 -9.03
C GLU A 173 -11.25 -31.38 -7.99
N ALA A 174 -11.28 -32.65 -8.36
CA ALA A 174 -11.81 -33.71 -7.50
C ALA A 174 -10.91 -34.02 -6.29
N ASN A 175 -9.59 -33.80 -6.39
CA ASN A 175 -8.63 -34.04 -5.32
C ASN A 175 -7.56 -32.95 -5.31
N ILE A 176 -7.64 -32.06 -4.32
CA ILE A 176 -6.78 -30.88 -4.20
C ILE A 176 -5.55 -31.23 -3.35
N THR A 177 -4.37 -31.21 -3.97
CA THR A 177 -3.09 -31.61 -3.35
C THR A 177 -2.18 -30.44 -2.98
N ARG A 178 -2.47 -29.24 -3.47
CA ARG A 178 -1.68 -28.02 -3.20
C ARG A 178 -1.58 -27.73 -1.71
N SER A 179 -0.44 -27.18 -1.31
CA SER A 179 -0.14 -26.72 0.04
C SER A 179 -0.95 -25.48 0.42
N ARG A 180 -0.97 -25.17 1.72
CA ARG A 180 -1.57 -23.94 2.24
C ARG A 180 -0.81 -22.70 1.75
N GLU A 181 0.51 -22.79 1.64
CA GLU A 181 1.39 -21.72 1.18
C GLU A 181 1.14 -21.41 -0.29
N GLU A 182 0.97 -22.43 -1.13
CA GLU A 182 0.57 -22.25 -2.53
C GLU A 182 -0.83 -21.66 -2.66
N ALA A 183 -1.78 -22.11 -1.81
CA ALA A 183 -3.11 -21.52 -1.78
C ALA A 183 -3.08 -20.02 -1.41
N LEU A 184 -2.25 -19.64 -0.45
CA LEU A 184 -2.01 -18.23 -0.10
C LEU A 184 -1.40 -17.46 -1.27
N ALA A 185 -0.38 -18.00 -1.93
CA ALA A 185 0.27 -17.34 -3.06
C ALA A 185 -0.67 -17.13 -4.25
N LEU A 186 -1.50 -18.12 -4.57
CA LEU A 186 -2.54 -18.00 -5.61
C LEU A 186 -3.54 -16.90 -5.25
N LEU A 187 -4.00 -16.90 -4.00
CA LEU A 187 -4.97 -15.95 -3.49
C LEU A 187 -4.41 -14.52 -3.49
N ASP A 188 -3.15 -14.33 -3.09
CA ASP A 188 -2.45 -13.05 -3.17
C ASP A 188 -2.31 -12.56 -4.62
N GLY A 189 -2.05 -13.46 -5.57
CA GLY A 189 -2.04 -13.14 -7.00
C GLY A 189 -3.39 -12.62 -7.49
N TYR A 190 -4.50 -13.25 -7.09
CA TYR A 190 -5.84 -12.76 -7.42
C TYR A 190 -6.14 -11.42 -6.74
N ARG A 191 -5.73 -11.26 -5.48
CA ARG A 191 -5.86 -9.98 -4.75
C ARG A 191 -5.17 -8.83 -5.49
N GLN A 192 -3.95 -9.07 -5.96
CA GLN A 192 -3.19 -8.06 -6.72
C GLN A 192 -3.89 -7.68 -8.02
N GLN A 193 -4.46 -8.64 -8.75
CA GLN A 193 -5.24 -8.36 -9.95
C GLN A 193 -6.46 -7.47 -9.63
N ILE A 194 -7.20 -7.80 -8.58
CA ILE A 194 -8.37 -7.02 -8.14
C ILE A 194 -7.97 -5.59 -7.76
N VAL A 195 -6.93 -5.44 -6.95
CA VAL A 195 -6.45 -4.12 -6.51
C VAL A 195 -5.92 -3.33 -7.70
N SER A 196 -5.22 -3.95 -8.64
CA SER A 196 -4.71 -3.28 -9.84
C SER A 196 -5.79 -2.77 -10.79
N ALA A 197 -6.97 -3.41 -10.78
CA ALA A 197 -8.13 -2.96 -11.52
C ALA A 197 -8.93 -1.87 -10.79
N SER A 198 -8.74 -1.74 -9.46
CA SER A 198 -9.50 -0.83 -8.61
C SER A 198 -8.89 0.58 -8.58
N GLY A 199 -9.73 1.60 -8.39
CA GLY A 199 -9.30 3.00 -8.23
C GLY A 199 -8.54 3.22 -6.91
N GLY A 200 -7.74 4.30 -6.84
CA GLY A 200 -6.83 4.57 -5.72
C GLY A 200 -7.50 4.90 -4.37
N ASP A 201 -8.83 4.83 -4.24
CA ASP A 201 -9.58 5.07 -3.01
C ASP A 201 -9.76 3.81 -2.14
N GLY A 202 -9.28 2.66 -2.62
CA GLY A 202 -9.35 1.39 -1.94
C GLY A 202 -10.76 0.78 -1.90
N GLN A 203 -11.71 1.31 -2.67
CA GLN A 203 -12.91 0.56 -3.01
C GLN A 203 -12.56 -0.49 -4.07
N VAL A 204 -13.08 -1.70 -3.89
CA VAL A 204 -12.82 -2.77 -4.85
C VAL A 204 -13.86 -2.76 -5.97
N GLU A 205 -13.39 -2.88 -7.22
CA GLU A 205 -14.30 -3.10 -8.33
C GLU A 205 -14.95 -4.49 -8.22
N GLN A 206 -16.21 -4.51 -7.78
CA GLN A 206 -16.98 -5.74 -7.56
C GLN A 206 -17.06 -6.63 -8.80
N ARG A 207 -17.05 -6.05 -10.01
CA ARG A 207 -17.06 -6.81 -11.27
C ARG A 207 -15.81 -7.67 -11.41
N GLU A 208 -14.63 -7.11 -11.13
CA GLU A 208 -13.37 -7.83 -11.26
C GLU A 208 -13.25 -8.91 -10.18
N PHE A 209 -13.66 -8.60 -8.95
CA PHE A 209 -13.78 -9.59 -7.89
C PHE A 209 -14.67 -10.77 -8.30
N SER A 210 -15.86 -10.46 -8.82
CA SER A 210 -16.84 -11.47 -9.24
C SER A 210 -16.33 -12.33 -10.39
N ARG A 211 -15.59 -11.72 -11.33
CA ARG A 211 -14.95 -12.42 -12.46
C ARG A 211 -13.93 -13.44 -11.96
N LEU A 212 -12.98 -13.03 -11.12
CA LEU A 212 -11.97 -13.94 -10.57
C LEU A 212 -12.59 -15.00 -9.66
N ALA A 213 -13.58 -14.64 -8.84
CA ALA A 213 -14.30 -15.60 -8.00
C ALA A 213 -15.00 -16.66 -8.84
N SER A 214 -15.63 -16.29 -9.96
CA SER A 214 -16.28 -17.24 -10.87
C SER A 214 -15.30 -18.22 -11.51
N GLN A 215 -14.11 -17.74 -11.87
CA GLN A 215 -13.11 -18.53 -12.57
C GLN A 215 -12.27 -19.40 -11.63
N HIS A 216 -11.96 -18.88 -10.43
CA HIS A 216 -10.93 -19.45 -9.58
C HIS A 216 -11.41 -19.91 -8.19
N SER A 217 -12.61 -19.56 -7.74
CA SER A 217 -13.09 -20.01 -6.42
C SER A 217 -13.39 -21.51 -6.41
N ASP A 218 -12.90 -22.20 -5.39
CA ASP A 218 -13.21 -23.60 -5.10
C ASP A 218 -14.57 -23.78 -4.39
N CYS A 219 -15.27 -22.69 -4.10
CA CYS A 219 -16.62 -22.72 -3.55
C CYS A 219 -17.69 -22.82 -4.66
N SER A 220 -18.84 -23.42 -4.34
CA SER A 220 -19.99 -23.47 -5.25
C SER A 220 -20.63 -22.10 -5.50
N SER A 221 -20.31 -21.08 -4.70
CA SER A 221 -20.68 -19.68 -4.93
C SER A 221 -20.01 -19.07 -6.16
N ALA A 222 -18.99 -19.73 -6.74
CA ALA A 222 -18.34 -19.30 -7.98
C ALA A 222 -19.35 -19.01 -9.11
N LYS A 223 -20.41 -19.82 -9.22
CA LYS A 223 -21.49 -19.60 -10.22
C LYS A 223 -22.23 -18.27 -10.09
N ALA A 224 -22.14 -17.62 -8.93
CA ALA A 224 -22.76 -16.34 -8.60
C ALA A 224 -21.70 -15.25 -8.35
N GLY A 225 -20.50 -15.37 -8.94
CA GLY A 225 -19.44 -14.39 -8.70
C GLY A 225 -18.90 -14.40 -7.28
N GLY A 226 -19.04 -15.52 -6.56
CA GLY A 226 -18.63 -15.64 -5.17
C GLY A 226 -19.62 -15.06 -4.16
N ASP A 227 -20.78 -14.52 -4.59
CA ASP A 227 -21.82 -14.00 -3.69
C ASP A 227 -22.36 -15.09 -2.77
N LEU A 228 -22.37 -14.82 -1.47
CA LEU A 228 -22.92 -15.69 -0.43
C LEU A 228 -24.32 -15.25 0.01
N GLY A 229 -24.83 -14.13 -0.51
CA GLY A 229 -26.05 -13.52 -0.03
C GLY A 229 -25.86 -12.90 1.36
N SER A 230 -26.97 -12.52 1.98
CA SER A 230 -26.96 -11.93 3.33
C SER A 230 -26.90 -13.02 4.39
N PHE A 231 -26.04 -12.84 5.38
CA PHE A 231 -25.91 -13.76 6.50
C PHE A 231 -25.75 -13.01 7.82
N GLY A 232 -26.28 -13.62 8.88
CA GLY A 232 -26.14 -13.16 10.25
C GLY A 232 -24.96 -13.82 10.98
N ARG A 233 -24.70 -13.37 12.20
CA ARG A 233 -23.71 -14.01 13.09
C ARG A 233 -24.11 -15.45 13.42
N GLY A 234 -23.13 -16.33 13.57
CA GLY A 234 -23.28 -17.77 13.80
C GLY A 234 -23.52 -18.60 12.54
N GLN A 235 -23.69 -17.98 11.36
CA GLN A 235 -23.95 -18.71 10.11
C GLN A 235 -22.68 -19.08 9.33
N MET A 236 -21.57 -18.38 9.59
CA MET A 236 -20.28 -18.61 8.93
C MET A 236 -19.21 -19.06 9.94
N GLN A 237 -18.10 -19.60 9.46
CA GLN A 237 -16.97 -19.94 10.34
C GLN A 237 -16.43 -18.68 11.00
N LYS A 238 -16.07 -18.77 12.29
CA LYS A 238 -15.72 -17.62 13.12
C LYS A 238 -14.71 -16.65 12.47
N PRO A 239 -13.57 -17.10 11.88
CA PRO A 239 -12.63 -16.18 11.25
C PRO A 239 -13.20 -15.47 10.01
N PHE A 240 -14.09 -16.14 9.28
CA PHE A 240 -14.78 -15.56 8.12
C PHE A 240 -15.80 -14.51 8.55
N GLU A 241 -16.60 -14.84 9.56
CA GLU A 241 -17.58 -13.92 10.14
C GLU A 241 -16.91 -12.66 10.67
N ASP A 242 -15.89 -12.82 11.51
CA ASP A 242 -15.22 -11.67 12.13
C ASP A 242 -14.66 -10.73 11.06
N ALA A 243 -14.02 -11.28 10.02
CA ALA A 243 -13.55 -10.50 8.89
C ALA A 243 -14.70 -9.83 8.12
N ALA A 244 -15.78 -10.55 7.77
CA ALA A 244 -16.88 -10.00 7.00
C ALA A 244 -17.62 -8.86 7.73
N PHE A 245 -17.89 -9.03 9.03
CA PHE A 245 -18.54 -8.01 9.86
C PHE A 245 -17.59 -6.84 10.19
N GLY A 246 -16.28 -7.07 10.19
CA GLY A 246 -15.27 -6.02 10.42
C GLY A 246 -14.95 -5.18 9.18
N LEU A 247 -15.39 -5.59 7.99
CA LEU A 247 -15.21 -4.82 6.75
C LEU A 247 -16.28 -3.73 6.63
N ALA A 248 -15.89 -2.56 6.10
CA ALA A 248 -16.85 -1.59 5.58
C ALA A 248 -17.40 -2.06 4.21
N VAL A 249 -18.56 -1.55 3.82
CA VAL A 249 -19.17 -1.89 2.51
C VAL A 249 -18.25 -1.42 1.38
N GLY A 250 -18.01 -2.29 0.40
CA GLY A 250 -17.11 -2.06 -0.73
C GLY A 250 -15.63 -2.37 -0.44
N ARG A 251 -15.29 -2.77 0.80
CA ARG A 251 -13.92 -3.12 1.21
C ARG A 251 -13.66 -4.62 1.14
N MET A 252 -12.39 -4.96 0.99
CA MET A 252 -11.93 -6.32 0.75
C MET A 252 -10.86 -6.74 1.75
N SER A 253 -11.08 -7.88 2.40
CA SER A 253 -10.17 -8.45 3.39
C SER A 253 -8.79 -8.78 2.83
N GLY A 254 -7.83 -8.99 3.74
CA GLY A 254 -6.66 -9.80 3.44
C GLY A 254 -6.99 -11.30 3.37
N PRO A 255 -5.98 -12.18 3.26
CA PRO A 255 -6.16 -13.62 3.32
C PRO A 255 -6.71 -14.08 4.69
N VAL A 256 -7.93 -14.59 4.69
CA VAL A 256 -8.61 -15.15 5.87
C VAL A 256 -8.53 -16.66 5.80
N VAL A 257 -7.95 -17.30 6.82
CA VAL A 257 -7.79 -18.75 6.87
C VAL A 257 -8.93 -19.35 7.69
N THR A 258 -9.58 -20.37 7.14
CA THR A 258 -10.62 -21.14 7.82
C THR A 258 -10.39 -22.64 7.60
N GLU A 259 -11.21 -23.50 8.20
CA GLU A 259 -11.15 -24.95 7.95
C GLU A 259 -11.46 -25.30 6.49
N SER A 260 -12.18 -24.43 5.78
CA SER A 260 -12.50 -24.65 4.37
C SER A 260 -11.34 -24.35 3.42
N GLY A 261 -10.30 -23.63 3.87
CA GLY A 261 -9.23 -23.13 3.03
C GLY A 261 -8.92 -21.66 3.31
N VAL A 262 -8.40 -20.96 2.30
CA VAL A 262 -8.04 -19.54 2.40
C VAL A 262 -9.00 -18.70 1.56
N HIS A 263 -9.47 -17.58 2.12
CA HIS A 263 -10.50 -16.74 1.53
C HIS A 263 -10.03 -15.30 1.40
N ILE A 264 -10.49 -14.64 0.33
CA ILE A 264 -10.62 -13.18 0.31
C ILE A 264 -12.11 -12.88 0.35
N ILE A 265 -12.50 -11.87 1.14
CA ILE A 265 -13.88 -11.49 1.39
C ILE A 265 -14.07 -10.06 0.91
N LEU A 266 -15.11 -9.80 0.14
CA LEU A 266 -15.57 -8.46 -0.25
C LEU A 266 -16.94 -8.22 0.36
N ARG A 267 -17.08 -7.20 1.20
CA ARG A 267 -18.40 -6.84 1.76
C ARG A 267 -19.17 -6.00 0.75
N THR A 268 -20.40 -6.40 0.43
CA THR A 268 -21.27 -5.75 -0.56
C THR A 268 -22.47 -5.03 0.06
N ALA A 269 -22.86 -5.38 1.31
CA ALA A 269 -23.82 -4.64 2.14
C ALA A 269 -23.56 -4.87 3.64
#